data_AF-A0A534TUI6-F1
#
_entry.id   AF-A0A534TUI6-F1
#
_cell.length_a   1.000
_cell.length_b   1.000
_cell.length_c   1.000
_cell.angle_alpha   90.00
_cell.angle_beta   90.00
_cell.angle_gamma   90.00
#
_symmetry.space_group_name_H-M   'P 1'
#
loop_
_entity.id
_entity.type
_entity.pdbx_description
1 polymer ?
#
loop_
_entity_poly.entity_id
_entity_poly.type
_entity_poly.pdbx_seq_one_letter_code
_entity_poly.pdbx_strand_id
1 'polypeptide(L)'
;MTDEIDVEKLKAYAKLVFGALGGAMTATMIHLGDRLGLYRALADGEALTSAELAARSGCAERWVREWLCQQGAARVLEYRGDGRFALSPEGRAVLADESSPACGVGFFAHLPGMMGIVARLPEAFRSGIGLPYDAFGPEGAGAIERGFAPWFRTMLVSFALPQVPGLVERLGQGAQVADVGCGAGVAVLEMAKAFPRSAFHGWDVS
;
A
#
# COMPACT_ATOMS: atom_id res chain seq x y z
N MET A 1 2.86 46.16 14.64
CA MET A 1 2.10 45.19 15.46
C MET A 1 2.90 43.91 15.46
N THR A 2 3.45 43.53 16.61
CA THR A 2 4.00 42.19 16.79
C THR A 2 2.82 41.24 16.88
N ASP A 3 2.67 40.34 15.91
CA ASP A 3 1.68 39.26 16.00
C ASP A 3 1.99 38.43 17.25
N GLU A 4 1.16 38.59 18.28
CA GLU A 4 1.28 37.82 19.51
C GLU A 4 0.85 36.37 19.24
N ILE A 5 1.69 35.41 19.63
CA ILE A 5 1.44 33.99 19.35
C ILE A 5 0.27 33.51 20.21
N ASP A 6 -0.79 33.07 19.56
CA ASP A 6 -1.87 32.31 20.18
C ASP A 6 -1.39 30.88 20.50
N VAL A 7 -1.28 30.57 21.79
CA VAL A 7 -0.75 29.30 22.31
C VAL A 7 -1.57 28.09 21.87
N GLU A 8 -2.90 28.23 21.76
CA GLU A 8 -3.76 27.11 21.37
C GLU A 8 -3.65 26.84 19.87
N LYS A 9 -3.58 27.89 19.04
CA LYS A 9 -3.28 27.75 17.61
C LYS A 9 -1.90 27.13 17.40
N LEU A 10 -0.89 27.53 18.19
CA LEU A 10 0.45 26.95 18.12
C LEU A 10 0.44 25.45 18.42
N LYS A 11 -0.24 25.01 19.49
CA LYS A 11 -0.34 23.58 19.84
C LYS A 11 -1.02 22.76 18.75
N ALA A 12 -2.13 23.26 18.20
CA ALA A 12 -2.83 22.59 17.11
C ALA A 12 -1.96 22.48 15.86
N TYR A 13 -1.25 23.55 15.51
CA TYR A 13 -0.33 23.56 14.37
C TYR A 13 0.85 22.60 14.57
N ALA A 14 1.45 22.58 15.77
CA ALA A 14 2.51 21.64 16.11
C ALA A 14 2.04 20.19 16.01
N LYS A 15 0.84 19.87 16.51
CA LYS A 15 0.24 18.53 16.39
C LYS A 15 0.07 18.11 14.93
N LEU A 16 -0.35 19.01 14.06
CA LEU A 16 -0.48 18.75 12.63
C LEU A 16 0.88 18.42 12.00
N VAL A 17 1.89 19.29 12.20
CA VAL A 17 3.21 19.15 11.58
C VAL A 17 3.94 17.89 12.10
N PHE A 18 4.02 17.71 13.41
CA PHE A 18 4.69 16.54 13.99
C PHE A 18 3.87 15.25 13.80
N GLY A 19 2.55 15.35 13.64
CA GLY A 19 1.70 14.22 13.23
C GLY A 19 2.04 13.71 11.84
N ALA A 20 2.30 14.61 10.88
CA ALA A 20 2.74 14.21 9.54
C ALA A 20 4.10 13.48 9.57
N LEU A 21 5.05 13.97 10.38
CA LEU A 21 6.34 13.28 10.58
C LEU A 21 6.15 11.89 11.20
N GLY A 22 5.29 11.77 12.22
CA GLY A 22 4.93 10.48 12.83
C GLY A 22 4.29 9.52 11.83
N GLY A 23 3.43 10.04 10.94
CA GLY A 23 2.85 9.30 9.83
C GLY A 23 3.90 8.77 8.86
N ALA A 24 4.86 9.60 8.43
CA ALA A 24 5.94 9.19 7.54
C ALA A 24 6.82 8.09 8.15
N MET A 25 7.19 8.21 9.42
CA MET A 25 7.95 7.17 10.13
C MET A 25 7.15 5.86 10.23
N THR A 26 5.86 5.94 10.57
CA THR A 26 5.00 4.76 10.67
C THR A 26 4.82 4.07 9.31
N ALA A 27 4.60 4.85 8.24
CA ALA A 27 4.49 4.34 6.89
C ALA A 27 5.78 3.64 6.42
N THR A 28 6.94 4.16 6.81
CA THR A 28 8.24 3.52 6.54
C THR A 28 8.35 2.17 7.27
N MET A 29 7.87 2.07 8.51
CA MET A 29 7.86 0.82 9.26
C MET A 29 6.83 -0.19 8.75
N ILE A 30 5.72 0.27 8.17
CA ILE A 30 4.76 -0.59 7.45
C ILE A 30 5.42 -1.19 6.22
N HIS A 31 6.08 -0.38 5.39
CA HIS A 31 6.85 -0.87 4.24
C HIS A 31 7.87 -1.94 4.66
N LEU A 32 8.64 -1.67 5.72
CA LEU A 32 9.63 -2.60 6.23
C LEU A 32 8.98 -3.91 6.72
N GLY A 33 7.87 -3.82 7.45
CA GLY A 33 7.14 -4.98 7.97
C GLY A 33 6.61 -5.89 6.88
N ASP A 34 6.06 -5.32 5.80
CA ASP A 34 5.62 -6.05 4.63
C ASP A 34 6.80 -6.73 3.90
N ARG A 35 7.88 -5.98 3.65
CA ARG A 35 9.08 -6.48 2.97
C ARG A 35 9.74 -7.64 3.71
N LEU A 36 9.72 -7.62 5.04
CA LEU A 36 10.25 -8.68 5.90
C LEU A 36 9.24 -9.81 6.17
N GLY A 37 8.00 -9.69 5.69
CA GLY A 37 6.95 -10.68 5.92
C GLY A 37 6.40 -10.73 7.35
N LEU A 38 6.61 -9.68 8.15
CA LEU A 38 6.17 -9.62 9.56
C LEU A 38 4.65 -9.63 9.69
N TYR A 39 3.93 -8.89 8.84
CA TYR A 39 2.46 -8.92 8.86
C TYR A 39 1.90 -10.28 8.42
N ARG A 40 2.55 -10.94 7.45
CA ARG A 40 2.18 -12.30 7.03
C ARG A 40 2.37 -13.31 8.16
N ALA A 41 3.43 -13.17 8.96
CA ALA A 41 3.69 -14.01 10.12
C ALA A 41 2.70 -13.79 11.29
N LEU A 42 2.00 -12.65 11.31
CA LEU A 42 0.93 -12.31 12.26
C LEU A 42 -0.48 -12.55 11.68
N ALA A 43 -0.59 -13.03 10.45
CA ALA A 43 -1.86 -13.08 9.71
C ALA A 43 -2.87 -14.12 10.24
N ASP A 44 -2.44 -15.05 11.10
CA ASP A 44 -3.35 -15.98 11.77
C ASP A 44 -4.09 -15.34 12.96
N GLY A 45 -3.72 -14.10 13.34
CA GLY A 45 -4.34 -13.34 14.42
C GLY A 45 -3.82 -13.74 15.81
N GLU A 46 -2.86 -14.65 15.92
CA GLU A 46 -2.27 -15.02 17.21
C GLU A 46 -1.43 -13.87 17.78
N ALA A 47 -1.50 -13.69 19.10
CA ALA A 47 -0.71 -12.68 19.79
C ALA A 47 0.70 -13.21 20.08
N LEU A 48 1.70 -12.67 19.38
CA LEU A 48 3.08 -13.12 19.44
C LEU A 48 3.98 -12.18 20.24
N THR A 49 4.91 -12.76 20.98
CA THR A 49 6.08 -12.06 21.51
C THR A 49 7.07 -11.73 20.39
N SER A 50 8.03 -10.85 20.67
CA SER A 50 9.13 -10.58 19.73
C SER A 50 9.94 -11.83 19.35
N ALA A 51 10.15 -12.75 20.30
CA ALA A 51 10.89 -13.99 20.05
C ALA A 51 10.13 -14.95 19.11
N GLU A 52 8.82 -15.13 19.33
CA GLU A 52 7.98 -15.97 18.48
C GLU A 52 7.86 -15.40 17.06
N LEU A 53 7.64 -14.08 16.92
CA LEU A 53 7.57 -13.43 15.61
C LEU A 53 8.91 -13.48 14.87
N ALA A 54 10.02 -13.28 15.58
CA ALA A 54 11.37 -13.40 15.03
C ALA A 54 11.64 -14.81 14.50
N ALA A 55 11.25 -15.84 15.26
CA ALA A 55 11.37 -17.22 14.81
C ALA A 55 10.51 -17.51 13.56
N ARG A 56 9.28 -17.00 13.49
CA ARG A 56 8.39 -17.18 12.33
C ARG A 56 8.88 -16.45 11.07
N SER A 57 9.52 -15.30 11.22
CA SER A 57 9.95 -14.43 10.11
C SER A 57 11.43 -14.61 9.71
N GLY A 58 12.20 -15.40 10.46
CA GLY A 58 13.64 -15.53 10.26
C GLY A 58 14.43 -14.25 10.57
N CYS A 59 13.83 -13.28 11.26
CA CYS A 59 14.45 -12.01 11.61
C CYS A 59 15.15 -12.08 12.98
N ALA A 60 16.07 -11.16 13.24
CA ALA A 60 16.72 -11.05 14.54
C ALA A 60 15.75 -10.44 15.58
N GLU A 61 15.57 -11.15 16.71
CA GLU A 61 14.60 -10.80 17.76
C GLU A 61 14.74 -9.36 18.26
N ARG A 62 15.97 -8.89 18.47
CA ARG A 62 16.23 -7.54 18.97
C ARG A 62 15.57 -6.45 18.12
N TRP A 63 15.62 -6.60 16.79
CA TRP A 63 15.06 -5.65 15.82
C TRP A 63 13.55 -5.81 15.67
N VAL A 64 13.06 -7.06 15.69
CA VAL A 64 11.62 -7.34 15.71
C VAL A 64 10.96 -6.73 16.93
N ARG A 65 11.62 -6.76 18.09
CA ARG A 65 11.12 -6.13 19.32
C ARG A 65 10.91 -4.63 19.17
N GLU A 66 11.88 -3.90 18.61
CA GLU A 66 11.75 -2.46 18.36
C GLU A 66 10.60 -2.16 17.39
N TRP A 67 10.52 -2.95 16.32
CA TRP A 67 9.43 -2.82 15.35
C TRP A 67 8.06 -3.07 15.99
N LEU A 68 7.90 -4.11 16.81
CA LEU A 68 6.66 -4.39 17.54
C LEU A 68 6.27 -3.25 18.49
N CYS A 69 7.22 -2.74 19.28
CA CYS A 69 6.97 -1.62 20.17
C CYS A 69 6.53 -0.36 19.40
N GLN A 70 7.19 -0.06 18.27
CA GLN A 70 6.84 1.07 17.43
C GLN A 70 5.44 0.89 16.80
N GLN A 71 5.15 -0.28 16.23
CA GLN A 71 3.86 -0.58 15.60
C GLN A 71 2.71 -0.59 16.60
N GLY A 72 2.94 -1.08 17.81
CA GLY A 72 1.98 -1.02 18.91
C GLY A 72 1.74 0.41 19.38
N ALA A 73 2.79 1.22 19.54
CA ALA A 73 2.66 2.64 19.89
C ALA A 73 1.90 3.44 18.80
N ALA A 74 2.13 3.10 17.53
CA ALA A 74 1.39 3.65 16.38
C ALA A 74 -0.03 3.08 16.22
N ARG A 75 -0.42 2.10 17.05
CA ARG A 75 -1.72 1.42 17.02
C ARG A 75 -2.02 0.68 15.71
N VAL A 76 -0.97 0.29 14.98
CA VAL A 76 -1.08 -0.61 13.83
C VAL A 76 -1.24 -2.05 14.29
N LEU A 77 -0.57 -2.41 15.39
CA LEU A 77 -0.73 -3.69 16.09
C LEU A 77 -1.41 -3.49 17.44
N GLU A 78 -2.14 -4.50 17.88
CA GLU A 78 -2.80 -4.52 19.17
C GLU A 78 -1.88 -5.15 20.22
N TYR A 79 -1.58 -4.41 21.29
CA TYR A 79 -0.88 -4.96 22.44
C TYR A 79 -1.84 -5.77 23.31
N ARG A 80 -1.53 -7.04 23.55
CA ARG A 80 -2.36 -8.00 24.29
C ARG A 80 -1.88 -8.28 25.71
N GLY A 81 -0.87 -7.55 26.18
CA GLY A 81 -0.21 -7.81 27.48
C GLY A 81 1.01 -8.71 27.33
N ASP A 82 1.84 -8.78 28.38
CA ASP A 82 3.00 -9.67 28.49
C ASP A 82 3.97 -9.66 27.29
N GLY A 83 4.16 -8.49 26.67
CA GLY A 83 5.04 -8.35 25.50
C GLY A 83 4.47 -8.96 24.20
N ARG A 84 3.17 -9.31 24.16
CA ARG A 84 2.50 -9.93 23.01
C ARG A 84 1.74 -8.91 22.17
N PHE A 85 1.86 -9.04 20.85
CA PHE A 85 1.20 -8.18 19.88
C PHE A 85 0.46 -9.04 18.86
N ALA A 86 -0.72 -8.59 18.45
CA ALA A 86 -1.54 -9.24 17.44
C ALA A 86 -1.91 -8.26 16.33
N LEU A 87 -2.16 -8.80 15.14
CA LEU A 87 -2.81 -8.07 14.07
C LEU A 87 -4.33 -8.26 14.22
N SER A 88 -5.11 -7.17 14.24
CA SER A 88 -6.57 -7.28 14.29
C SER A 88 -7.13 -7.90 13.00
N PRO A 89 -8.38 -8.39 12.98
CA PRO A 89 -9.02 -8.85 11.75
C PRO A 89 -9.01 -7.80 10.62
N GLU A 90 -9.23 -6.52 10.94
CA GLU A 90 -9.17 -5.40 10.01
C GLU A 90 -7.73 -5.11 9.57
N GLY A 91 -6.79 -5.12 10.52
CA GLY A 91 -5.37 -4.99 10.23
C GLY A 91 -4.89 -6.06 9.25
N ARG A 92 -5.34 -7.31 9.43
CA ARG A 92 -5.06 -8.43 8.53
C ARG A 92 -5.61 -8.18 7.13
N ALA A 93 -6.86 -7.73 7.03
CA ALA A 93 -7.51 -7.42 5.76
C ALA A 93 -6.80 -6.29 4.98
N VAL A 94 -6.14 -5.36 5.68
CA VAL A 94 -5.44 -4.22 5.06
C VAL A 94 -3.97 -4.50 4.78
N LEU A 95 -3.29 -5.28 5.65
CA LEU A 95 -1.83 -5.39 5.68
C LEU A 95 -1.28 -6.77 5.30
N ALA A 96 -2.10 -7.83 5.32
CA ALA A 96 -1.59 -9.21 5.20
C ALA A 96 -2.38 -10.11 4.23
N ASP A 97 -3.64 -9.78 3.92
CA ASP A 97 -4.50 -10.60 3.07
C ASP A 97 -4.68 -9.98 1.68
N GLU A 98 -3.82 -10.35 0.71
CA GLU A 98 -3.92 -9.84 -0.67
C GLU A 98 -5.18 -10.30 -1.44
N SER A 99 -5.99 -11.19 -0.85
CA SER A 99 -7.32 -11.54 -1.39
C SER A 99 -8.41 -10.58 -0.92
N SER A 100 -8.12 -9.71 0.05
CA SER A 100 -9.05 -8.68 0.51
C SER A 100 -9.04 -7.46 -0.42
N PRO A 101 -10.19 -6.92 -0.84
CA PRO A 101 -10.25 -5.64 -1.56
C PRO A 101 -9.68 -4.46 -0.77
N ALA A 102 -9.60 -4.58 0.56
CA ALA A 102 -9.06 -3.55 1.44
C ALA A 102 -7.53 -3.60 1.57
N CYS A 103 -6.88 -4.63 1.02
CA CYS A 103 -5.44 -4.79 1.14
C CYS A 103 -4.71 -3.70 0.35
N GLY A 104 -4.06 -2.80 1.08
CA GLY A 104 -3.37 -1.64 0.54
C GLY A 104 -1.87 -1.64 0.81
N VAL A 105 -1.33 -2.72 1.41
CA VAL A 105 0.07 -2.77 1.83
C VAL A 105 1.05 -2.55 0.68
N GLY A 106 0.68 -2.94 -0.55
CA GLY A 106 1.47 -2.73 -1.76
C GLY A 106 1.83 -1.27 -2.03
N PHE A 107 0.98 -0.31 -1.65
CA PHE A 107 1.24 1.12 -1.85
C PHE A 107 2.45 1.61 -1.05
N PHE A 108 2.78 0.98 0.07
CA PHE A 108 3.92 1.35 0.90
C PHE A 108 5.26 0.97 0.26
N ALA A 109 5.27 0.05 -0.72
CA ALA A 109 6.48 -0.32 -1.46
C ALA A 109 7.09 0.84 -2.28
N HIS A 110 6.29 1.87 -2.59
CA HIS A 110 6.74 3.04 -3.33
C HIS A 110 7.56 4.04 -2.48
N LEU A 111 7.41 3.98 -1.15
CA LEU A 111 7.95 5.01 -0.24
C LEU A 111 9.46 5.25 -0.37
N PRO A 112 10.33 4.23 -0.46
CA PRO A 112 11.77 4.47 -0.62
C PRO A 112 12.11 5.27 -1.89
N GLY A 113 11.44 4.94 -3.00
CA GLY A 113 11.62 5.65 -4.28
C GLY A 113 11.15 7.11 -4.19
N MET A 114 9.98 7.35 -3.60
CA MET A 114 9.47 8.71 -3.35
C MET A 114 10.45 9.54 -2.52
N MET A 115 10.93 8.99 -1.41
CA MET A 115 11.86 9.69 -0.53
C MET A 115 13.21 9.95 -1.22
N GLY A 116 13.67 9.03 -2.06
CA GLY A 116 14.85 9.23 -2.91
C GLY A 116 14.69 10.40 -3.89
N ILE A 117 13.50 10.55 -4.50
CA ILE A 117 13.20 11.65 -5.43
C ILE A 117 13.23 13.02 -4.75
N VAL A 118 12.85 13.12 -3.47
CA VAL A 118 12.83 14.40 -2.75
C VAL A 118 14.18 15.13 -2.83
N ALA A 119 15.29 14.40 -2.87
CA ALA A 119 16.63 14.98 -3.02
C ALA A 119 16.84 15.71 -4.37
N ARG A 120 16.07 15.36 -5.41
CA ARG A 120 16.15 15.91 -6.77
C ARG A 120 15.13 17.00 -7.05
N LEU A 121 14.04 17.06 -6.27
CA LEU A 121 12.97 18.03 -6.48
C LEU A 121 13.40 19.51 -6.38
N PRO A 122 14.39 19.95 -5.57
CA PRO A 122 14.77 21.36 -5.52
C PRO A 122 15.18 21.95 -6.87
N GLU A 123 15.79 21.16 -7.76
CA GLU A 123 16.12 21.61 -9.11
C GLU A 123 14.87 21.72 -9.99
N ALA A 124 13.98 20.73 -9.93
CA ALA A 124 12.71 20.75 -10.65
C ALA A 124 11.84 21.96 -10.26
N PHE A 125 11.78 22.28 -8.96
CA PHE A 125 11.06 23.44 -8.44
C PHE A 125 11.66 24.78 -8.89
N ARG A 126 12.98 24.86 -9.09
CA ARG A 126 13.66 26.07 -9.56
C ARG A 126 13.60 26.25 -11.07
N SER A 127 13.74 25.16 -11.82
CA SER A 127 13.78 25.17 -13.29
C SER A 127 12.41 25.11 -13.94
N GLY A 128 11.39 24.61 -13.23
CA GLY A 128 10.08 24.27 -13.78
C GLY A 128 10.07 22.99 -14.63
N ILE A 129 11.21 22.28 -14.74
CA ILE A 129 11.33 21.05 -15.51
C ILE A 129 11.18 19.86 -14.56
N GLY A 130 10.16 19.04 -14.80
CA GLY A 130 9.88 17.84 -14.00
C GLY A 130 10.88 16.71 -14.23
N LEU A 131 10.82 15.70 -13.36
CA LEU A 131 11.56 14.45 -13.54
C LEU A 131 10.80 13.50 -14.48
N PRO A 132 11.50 12.66 -15.27
CA PRO A 132 10.85 11.61 -16.05
C PRO A 132 10.23 10.55 -15.15
N TYR A 133 9.29 9.76 -15.69
CA TYR A 133 8.64 8.66 -14.96
C TYR A 133 9.66 7.65 -14.40
N ASP A 134 10.73 7.36 -15.16
CA ASP A 134 11.81 6.46 -14.74
C ASP A 134 12.55 6.91 -13.47
N ALA A 135 12.41 8.17 -13.05
CA ALA A 135 13.00 8.66 -11.81
C ALA A 135 12.45 7.97 -10.55
N PHE A 136 11.26 7.36 -10.63
CA PHE A 136 10.68 6.55 -9.55
C PHE A 136 11.37 5.19 -9.35
N GLY A 137 12.22 4.78 -10.29
CA GLY A 137 12.90 3.50 -10.26
C GLY A 137 11.97 2.31 -10.54
N PRO A 138 12.53 1.08 -10.52
CA PRO A 138 11.79 -0.15 -10.85
C PRO A 138 10.54 -0.38 -9.99
N GLU A 139 10.60 0.02 -8.72
CA GLU A 139 9.52 -0.14 -7.76
C GLU A 139 8.41 0.91 -7.91
N GLY A 140 8.61 1.94 -8.75
CA GLY A 140 7.63 2.97 -9.05
C GLY A 140 6.31 2.40 -9.56
N ALA A 141 6.36 1.79 -10.73
CA ALA A 141 5.20 1.13 -11.34
C ALA A 141 4.78 -0.11 -10.53
N GLY A 142 5.74 -0.93 -10.08
CA GLY A 142 5.46 -2.17 -9.37
C GLY A 142 4.68 -2.01 -8.07
N ALA A 143 4.93 -0.93 -7.31
CA ALA A 143 4.19 -0.65 -6.08
C ALA A 143 2.75 -0.21 -6.36
N ILE A 144 2.53 0.60 -7.41
CA ILE A 144 1.18 1.00 -7.85
C ILE A 144 0.39 -0.23 -8.28
N GLU A 145 0.99 -1.08 -9.12
CA GLU A 145 0.41 -2.35 -9.57
C GLU A 145 0.01 -3.23 -8.39
N ARG A 146 0.94 -3.49 -7.46
CA ARG A 146 0.65 -4.31 -6.29
C ARG A 146 -0.41 -3.68 -5.38
N GLY A 147 -0.43 -2.35 -5.27
CA GLY A 147 -1.43 -1.63 -4.48
C GLY A 147 -2.85 -1.77 -5.01
N PHE A 148 -3.03 -1.73 -6.34
CA PHE A 148 -4.35 -1.87 -6.97
C PHE A 148 -4.76 -3.31 -7.28
N ALA A 149 -3.81 -4.25 -7.34
CA ALA A 149 -4.09 -5.64 -7.70
C ALA A 149 -5.19 -6.31 -6.84
N PRO A 150 -5.25 -6.15 -5.50
CA PRO A 150 -6.32 -6.73 -4.70
C PRO A 150 -7.71 -6.22 -5.13
N TRP A 151 -7.84 -4.93 -5.42
CA TRP A 151 -9.09 -4.35 -5.90
C TRP A 151 -9.47 -4.89 -7.29
N PHE A 152 -8.52 -4.96 -8.23
CA PHE A 152 -8.82 -5.52 -9.56
C PHE A 152 -9.26 -6.98 -9.49
N ARG A 153 -8.61 -7.80 -8.66
CA ARG A 153 -8.94 -9.23 -8.50
C ARG A 153 -10.31 -9.46 -7.87
N THR A 154 -10.77 -8.56 -7.00
CA THR A 154 -11.97 -8.81 -6.19
C THR A 154 -13.18 -7.98 -6.61
N MET A 155 -12.97 -6.78 -7.14
CA MET A 155 -14.03 -5.80 -7.39
C MET A 155 -14.24 -5.46 -8.86
N LEU A 156 -13.23 -5.65 -9.73
CA LEU A 156 -13.36 -5.26 -11.14
C LEU A 156 -14.53 -5.98 -11.80
N VAL A 157 -14.49 -7.31 -11.83
CA VAL A 157 -15.48 -8.13 -12.53
C VAL A 157 -16.82 -8.15 -11.80
N SER A 158 -16.79 -8.28 -10.48
CA SER A 158 -17.98 -8.48 -9.64
C SER A 158 -18.76 -7.21 -9.38
N PHE A 159 -18.10 -6.05 -9.34
CA PHE A 159 -18.70 -4.78 -8.94
C PHE A 159 -18.56 -3.68 -9.99
N ALA A 160 -17.36 -3.43 -10.50
CA ALA A 160 -17.09 -2.28 -11.38
C ALA A 160 -17.69 -2.45 -12.79
N LEU A 161 -17.47 -3.59 -13.45
CA LEU A 161 -18.02 -3.83 -14.80
C LEU A 161 -19.57 -3.80 -14.83
N PRO A 162 -20.29 -4.38 -13.84
CA PRO A 162 -21.75 -4.23 -13.75
C PRO A 162 -22.27 -2.80 -13.65
N GLN A 163 -21.45 -1.81 -13.25
CA GLN A 163 -21.88 -0.41 -13.21
C GLN A 163 -22.10 0.19 -14.60
N VAL A 164 -21.62 -0.47 -15.66
CA VAL A 164 -21.82 -0.04 -17.04
C VAL A 164 -22.96 -0.88 -17.66
N PRO A 165 -24.15 -0.30 -17.91
CA PRO A 165 -25.30 -1.04 -18.42
C PRO A 165 -24.98 -1.81 -19.70
N GLY A 166 -25.29 -3.11 -19.72
CA GLY A 166 -25.08 -4.00 -20.87
C GLY A 166 -23.64 -4.46 -21.09
N LEU A 167 -22.65 -3.96 -20.33
CA LEU A 167 -21.24 -4.32 -20.54
C LEU A 167 -20.97 -5.80 -20.25
N VAL A 168 -21.42 -6.30 -19.10
CA VAL A 168 -21.21 -7.70 -18.71
C VAL A 168 -21.86 -8.67 -19.70
N GLU A 169 -23.06 -8.35 -20.20
CA GLU A 169 -23.73 -9.15 -21.23
C GLU A 169 -22.93 -9.15 -22.53
N ARG A 170 -22.47 -7.98 -22.99
CA ARG A 170 -21.66 -7.84 -24.21
C ARG A 170 -20.34 -8.60 -24.11
N LEU A 171 -19.62 -8.47 -23.00
CA LEU A 171 -18.39 -9.22 -22.73
C LEU A 171 -18.67 -10.73 -22.69
N GLY A 172 -19.82 -11.11 -22.11
CA GLY A 172 -20.32 -12.46 -22.12
C GLY A 172 -20.55 -12.98 -23.54
N GLN A 173 -21.20 -12.24 -24.43
CA GLN A 173 -21.48 -12.68 -25.81
C GLN A 173 -20.22 -12.75 -26.69
N GLY A 174 -19.20 -11.96 -26.33
CA GLY A 174 -17.93 -11.86 -27.06
C GLY A 174 -17.73 -10.46 -27.62
N ALA A 175 -16.60 -9.86 -27.28
CA ALA A 175 -16.22 -8.51 -27.68
C ALA A 175 -14.71 -8.44 -27.94
N GLN A 176 -14.28 -7.35 -28.57
CA GLN A 176 -12.88 -6.94 -28.58
C GLN A 176 -12.73 -5.78 -27.59
N VAL A 177 -11.78 -5.91 -26.67
CA VAL A 177 -11.56 -4.97 -25.57
C VAL A 177 -10.09 -4.54 -25.58
N ALA A 178 -9.86 -3.24 -25.47
CA ALA A 178 -8.54 -2.66 -25.29
C ALA A 178 -8.45 -2.03 -23.89
N ASP A 179 -7.37 -2.32 -23.17
CA ASP A 179 -6.98 -1.63 -21.94
C ASP A 179 -5.73 -0.81 -22.23
N VAL A 180 -5.83 0.51 -22.11
CA VAL A 180 -4.79 1.47 -22.53
C VAL A 180 -4.16 2.07 -21.29
N GLY A 181 -2.85 1.86 -21.13
CA GLY A 181 -2.15 2.04 -19.85
C GLY A 181 -2.34 0.84 -18.93
N CYS A 182 -2.28 -0.37 -19.48
CA CYS A 182 -2.61 -1.60 -18.73
C CYS A 182 -1.57 -1.98 -17.68
N GLY A 183 -0.38 -1.34 -17.70
CA GLY A 183 0.73 -1.64 -16.82
C GLY A 183 1.08 -3.13 -16.82
N ALA A 184 1.12 -3.75 -15.64
CA ALA A 184 1.41 -5.19 -15.52
C ALA A 184 0.24 -6.10 -15.97
N GLY A 185 -0.90 -5.52 -16.35
CA GLY A 185 -2.01 -6.21 -16.99
C GLY A 185 -2.97 -6.91 -16.03
N VAL A 186 -2.97 -6.59 -14.73
CA VAL A 186 -3.83 -7.26 -13.75
C VAL A 186 -5.31 -7.16 -14.16
N ALA A 187 -5.79 -5.97 -14.50
CA ALA A 187 -7.18 -5.75 -14.92
C ALA A 187 -7.53 -6.57 -16.18
N VAL A 188 -6.70 -6.49 -17.23
CA VAL A 188 -6.86 -7.25 -18.48
C VAL A 188 -6.98 -8.74 -18.22
N LEU A 189 -6.09 -9.28 -17.40
CA LEU A 189 -6.05 -10.71 -17.09
C LEU A 189 -7.29 -11.15 -16.32
N GLU A 190 -7.76 -10.37 -15.35
CA GLU A 190 -8.99 -10.70 -14.61
C GLU A 190 -10.23 -10.65 -15.50
N MET A 191 -10.33 -9.67 -16.42
CA MET A 191 -11.41 -9.65 -17.40
C MET A 191 -11.33 -10.82 -18.39
N ALA A 192 -10.14 -11.16 -18.89
CA ALA A 192 -9.95 -12.27 -19.82
C ALA A 192 -10.33 -13.62 -19.21
N LYS A 193 -10.01 -13.84 -17.92
CA LYS A 193 -10.44 -15.03 -17.17
C LYS A 193 -11.96 -15.11 -17.05
N ALA A 194 -12.62 -13.98 -16.76
CA ALA A 194 -14.06 -13.93 -16.54
C ALA A 194 -14.89 -14.04 -17.82
N PHE A 195 -14.36 -13.57 -18.96
CA PHE A 195 -15.09 -13.48 -20.23
C PHE A 195 -14.34 -14.15 -21.39
N PRO A 196 -14.22 -15.49 -21.40
CA PRO A 196 -13.37 -16.22 -22.35
C PRO A 196 -13.85 -16.17 -23.82
N ARG A 197 -15.07 -15.66 -24.09
CA ARG A 197 -15.56 -15.42 -25.45
C ARG A 197 -15.12 -14.06 -26.02
N SER A 198 -14.52 -13.20 -25.20
CA SER A 198 -13.98 -11.90 -25.60
C SER A 198 -12.47 -11.96 -25.81
N ALA A 199 -11.96 -11.11 -26.69
CA ALA A 199 -10.53 -10.87 -26.89
C ALA A 199 -10.12 -9.59 -26.17
N PHE A 200 -9.08 -9.68 -25.35
CA PHE A 200 -8.56 -8.57 -24.55
C PHE A 200 -7.15 -8.22 -24.98
N HIS A 201 -6.89 -6.94 -25.17
CA HIS A 201 -5.61 -6.40 -25.63
C HIS A 201 -5.14 -5.32 -24.65
N GLY A 202 -4.04 -5.59 -23.93
CA GLY A 202 -3.35 -4.58 -23.13
C GLY A 202 -2.37 -3.79 -23.98
N TRP A 203 -2.37 -2.47 -23.84
CA TRP A 203 -1.44 -1.55 -24.49
C TRP A 203 -0.79 -0.68 -23.43
N ASP A 204 0.53 -0.69 -23.37
CA ASP A 204 1.30 0.15 -22.47
C ASP A 204 2.50 0.76 -23.20
N VAL A 205 3.06 1.83 -22.64
CA VAL A 205 4.21 2.55 -23.21
C VAL A 205 5.55 2.04 -22.68
N SER A 206 5.50 1.13 -21.69
CA SER A 206 6.66 0.52 -21.02
C SER A 206 7.31 -0.63 -21.79
#